data_AF-A0A2I1YGW1-F1
#
_entry.id   AF-A0A2I1YGW1-F1
#
_cell.length_a   1.000
_cell.length_b   1.000
_cell.length_c   1.000
_cell.angle_alpha   90.00
_cell.angle_beta   90.00
_cell.angle_gamma   90.00
#
_symmetry.space_group_name_H-M   'P 1'
#
loop_
_entity.id
_entity.type
_entity.pdbx_description
1 polymer ?
#
loop_
_entity_poly.entity_id
_entity_poly.type
_entity_poly.pdbx_seq_one_letter_code
_entity_poly.pdbx_strand_id
1 'polypeptide(L)'
;MIIKEFCAENTTLLNQLNQSVKRVELCDNLAVGGTTPSYGVIKEAARYLHEKDIALATMIRPRGGNFVYNDSELRIMEDDILRAVELESDSLVLGLLTEDNHIDQDGIEQLLPATQGLPLVFHMAFDQIPLEEQKEALDQLVKLGFTRILTHGSTQNNDIFENVAHLKDLVDYADGRIEIMIGGGVTADNYQELIEKTGAQAAHGTKIN
;
A
#
# COMPACT_ATOMS: atom_id res chain seq x y z
N MET A 1 -7.62 -17.95 2.00
CA MET A 1 -8.66 -17.03 2.52
C MET A 1 -8.34 -15.67 1.93
N ILE A 2 -9.30 -14.99 1.30
CA ILE A 2 -9.05 -13.68 0.66
C ILE A 2 -8.91 -12.62 1.76
N ILE A 3 -7.85 -11.82 1.69
CA ILE A 3 -7.64 -10.69 2.61
C ILE A 3 -8.32 -9.45 2.03
N LYS A 4 -9.19 -8.82 2.82
CA LYS A 4 -9.74 -7.50 2.50
C LYS A 4 -9.01 -6.44 3.32
N GLU A 5 -8.46 -5.45 2.62
CA GLU A 5 -7.85 -4.27 3.21
C GLU A 5 -8.72 -3.04 2.93
N PHE A 6 -9.30 -2.47 3.98
CA PHE A 6 -10.10 -1.25 3.86
C PHE A 6 -9.19 -0.01 3.89
N CYS A 7 -9.30 0.85 2.89
CA CYS A 7 -8.61 2.13 2.86
C CYS A 7 -9.43 3.17 3.63
N ALA A 8 -8.90 3.62 4.78
CA ALA A 8 -9.57 4.56 5.67
C ALA A 8 -8.94 5.96 5.59
N GLU A 9 -9.79 6.98 5.59
CA GLU A 9 -9.39 8.35 5.94
C GLU A 9 -9.73 8.61 7.42
N ASN A 10 -8.70 8.83 8.23
CA ASN A 10 -8.85 9.03 9.68
C ASN A 10 -9.60 7.85 10.36
N THR A 11 -10.23 8.09 11.51
CA THR A 11 -10.91 7.04 12.30
C THR A 11 -12.42 6.96 12.04
N THR A 12 -12.97 7.87 11.22
CA THR A 12 -14.41 8.12 11.09
C THR A 12 -15.23 6.89 10.74
N LEU A 13 -14.69 5.99 9.91
CA LEU A 13 -15.39 4.81 9.40
C LEU A 13 -14.95 3.49 10.06
N LEU A 14 -13.97 3.52 10.97
CA LEU A 14 -13.42 2.29 11.56
C LEU A 14 -14.49 1.53 12.39
N ASN A 15 -15.46 2.25 12.94
CA ASN A 15 -16.57 1.65 13.69
C ASN A 15 -17.63 0.95 12.83
N GLN A 16 -17.56 1.08 11.50
CA GLN A 16 -18.47 0.45 10.55
C GLN A 16 -17.87 -0.79 9.89
N LEU A 17 -16.63 -1.14 10.22
CA LEU A 17 -15.95 -2.30 9.65
C LEU A 17 -16.64 -3.60 10.07
N ASN A 18 -16.95 -4.44 9.11
CA ASN A 18 -17.43 -5.79 9.36
C ASN A 18 -16.26 -6.76 9.61
N GLN A 19 -16.59 -7.94 10.12
CA GLN A 19 -15.60 -8.97 10.52
C GLN A 19 -14.78 -9.55 9.35
N SER A 20 -15.17 -9.28 8.10
CA SER A 20 -14.47 -9.77 6.91
C SER A 20 -13.25 -8.93 6.55
N VAL A 21 -13.19 -7.68 7.02
CA VAL A 21 -12.00 -6.83 6.90
C VAL A 21 -10.94 -7.33 7.88
N LYS A 22 -9.75 -7.64 7.37
CA LYS A 22 -8.63 -8.15 8.18
C LYS A 22 -7.48 -7.15 8.31
N ARG A 23 -7.49 -6.12 7.48
CA ARG A 23 -6.48 -5.07 7.49
C ARG A 23 -7.12 -3.72 7.15
N VAL A 24 -6.54 -2.66 7.68
CA VAL A 24 -6.88 -1.28 7.31
C VAL A 24 -5.61 -0.59 6.88
N GLU A 25 -5.63 0.00 5.69
CA GLU A 25 -4.68 1.05 5.34
C GLU A 25 -5.20 2.37 5.92
N LEU A 26 -4.43 2.97 6.82
CA LEU A 26 -4.78 4.25 7.45
C LEU A 26 -4.04 5.38 6.76
N CYS A 27 -4.83 6.27 6.19
CA CYS A 27 -4.42 7.47 5.48
C CYS A 27 -5.11 8.69 6.08
N ASP A 28 -4.62 9.87 5.71
CA ASP A 28 -5.40 11.09 5.64
C ASP A 28 -5.45 11.57 4.17
N ASN A 29 -6.28 12.57 3.86
CA ASN A 29 -6.31 13.25 2.57
C ASN A 29 -6.40 12.31 1.34
N LEU A 30 -7.42 11.46 1.31
CA LEU A 30 -7.68 10.55 0.18
C LEU A 30 -7.99 11.31 -1.12
N ALA A 31 -8.37 12.58 -1.03
CA ALA A 31 -8.56 13.45 -2.19
C ALA A 31 -7.30 13.59 -3.07
N VAL A 32 -6.10 13.36 -2.51
CA VAL A 32 -4.82 13.34 -3.25
C VAL A 32 -4.18 11.94 -3.30
N GLY A 33 -4.98 10.90 -3.04
CA GLY A 33 -4.54 9.50 -3.03
C GLY A 33 -3.94 9.02 -1.71
N GLY A 34 -4.13 9.77 -0.61
CA GLY A 34 -3.65 9.40 0.72
C GLY A 34 -2.31 10.02 1.07
N THR A 35 -2.20 10.56 2.28
CA THR A 35 -0.96 11.05 2.92
C THR A 35 -0.82 10.46 4.32
N THR A 36 0.35 10.62 4.93
CA THR A 36 0.56 10.23 6.33
C THR A 36 -0.50 10.88 7.23
N PRO A 37 -1.26 10.11 8.02
CA PRO A 37 -2.20 10.65 8.98
C PRO A 37 -1.50 11.26 10.20
N SER A 38 -2.18 12.14 10.93
CA SER A 38 -1.58 12.75 12.13
C SER A 38 -1.25 11.72 13.22
N TYR A 39 -0.27 12.04 14.08
CA TYR A 39 0.13 11.20 15.22
C TYR A 39 -1.05 10.69 16.07
N GLY A 40 -2.00 11.58 16.40
CA GLY A 40 -3.15 11.21 17.21
C GLY A 40 -4.09 10.23 16.51
N VAL A 41 -4.19 10.33 15.17
CA VAL A 41 -4.99 9.43 14.35
C VAL A 41 -4.36 8.05 14.29
N ILE A 42 -3.04 7.95 14.09
CA ILE A 42 -2.32 6.66 14.11
C ILE A 42 -2.52 5.98 15.46
N LYS A 43 -2.27 6.71 16.56
CA LYS A 43 -2.38 6.18 17.92
C LYS A 43 -3.77 5.63 18.24
N GLU A 44 -4.83 6.39 17.94
CA GLU A 44 -6.19 5.95 18.25
C GLU A 44 -6.67 4.84 17.30
N ALA A 45 -6.26 4.87 16.03
CA ALA A 45 -6.56 3.81 15.08
C ALA A 45 -5.91 2.48 15.48
N ALA A 46 -4.62 2.49 15.85
CA ALA A 46 -3.89 1.30 16.30
C ALA A 46 -4.62 0.64 17.47
N ARG A 47 -4.86 1.41 18.55
CA ARG A 47 -5.62 0.93 19.72
C ARG A 47 -6.98 0.34 19.32
N TYR A 48 -7.75 1.06 18.50
CA TYR A 48 -9.11 0.64 18.12
C TYR A 48 -9.13 -0.63 17.26
N LEU A 49 -8.21 -0.75 16.31
CA LEU A 49 -8.16 -1.86 15.36
C LEU A 49 -7.59 -3.13 16.02
N HIS A 50 -6.58 -2.99 16.87
CA HIS A 50 -6.03 -4.10 17.63
C HIS A 50 -7.02 -4.69 18.63
N GLU A 51 -7.87 -3.87 19.28
CA GLU A 51 -8.99 -4.36 20.10
C GLU A 51 -9.99 -5.25 19.32
N LYS A 52 -9.93 -5.24 17.98
CA LYS A 52 -10.80 -5.99 17.07
C LYS A 52 -10.06 -7.06 16.27
N ASP A 53 -8.78 -7.31 16.56
CA ASP A 53 -7.92 -8.20 15.80
C ASP A 53 -7.83 -7.83 14.29
N ILE A 54 -7.78 -6.53 13.99
CA ILE A 54 -7.59 -5.99 12.63
C ILE A 54 -6.19 -5.35 12.55
N ALA A 55 -5.40 -5.75 11.56
CA ALA A 55 -4.06 -5.20 11.36
C ALA A 55 -4.10 -3.77 10.76
N LEU A 56 -3.16 -2.92 11.17
CA LEU A 56 -2.99 -1.55 10.73
C LEU A 56 -1.77 -1.42 9.78
N ALA A 57 -2.02 -0.95 8.57
CA ALA A 57 -0.99 -0.49 7.64
C ALA A 57 -1.00 1.05 7.59
N THR A 58 0.08 1.71 8.00
CA THR A 58 0.13 3.19 8.03
C THR A 58 0.77 3.73 6.76
N MET A 59 0.08 4.65 6.09
CA MET A 59 0.63 5.39 4.97
C MET A 59 1.78 6.29 5.41
N ILE A 60 2.90 6.23 4.71
CA ILE A 60 4.07 7.10 4.85
C ILE A 60 4.24 7.83 3.52
N ARG A 61 3.61 9.00 3.43
CA ARG A 61 3.63 9.83 2.23
C ARG A 61 3.47 11.30 2.61
N PRO A 62 4.52 12.12 2.46
CA PRO A 62 4.57 13.47 3.05
C PRO A 62 3.64 14.47 2.33
N ARG A 63 3.20 14.14 1.11
CA ARG A 63 2.33 14.97 0.25
C ARG A 63 1.71 14.15 -0.88
N GLY A 64 0.68 14.70 -1.51
CA GLY A 64 0.17 14.21 -2.79
C GLY A 64 1.11 14.51 -3.97
N GLY A 65 0.64 14.23 -5.19
CA GLY A 65 1.41 14.45 -6.41
C GLY A 65 2.36 13.29 -6.75
N ASN A 66 3.58 13.60 -7.16
CA ASN A 66 4.57 12.62 -7.62
C ASN A 66 5.15 11.75 -6.47
N PHE A 67 6.07 10.85 -6.79
CA PHE A 67 6.78 9.99 -5.84
C PHE A 67 8.30 10.24 -5.83
N VAL A 68 8.74 11.38 -6.37
CA VAL A 68 10.14 11.81 -6.40
C VAL A 68 10.35 12.77 -5.24
N TYR A 69 11.06 12.32 -4.21
CA TYR A 69 11.19 13.08 -2.97
C TYR A 69 12.55 13.76 -2.85
N ASN A 70 12.57 14.97 -2.34
CA ASN A 70 13.82 15.65 -1.98
C ASN A 70 14.29 15.25 -0.57
N ASP A 71 15.52 15.64 -0.21
CA ASP A 71 16.13 15.33 1.10
C ASP A 71 15.26 15.71 2.31
N SER A 72 14.55 16.84 2.25
CA SER A 72 13.67 17.26 3.35
C SER A 72 12.41 16.41 3.45
N GLU A 73 11.88 15.96 2.32
CA GLU A 73 10.72 15.07 2.26
C GLU A 73 11.08 13.67 2.75
N LEU A 74 12.28 13.17 2.43
CA LEU A 74 12.80 11.92 2.98
C LEU A 74 12.95 11.99 4.51
N ARG A 75 13.41 13.13 5.06
CA ARG A 75 13.47 13.32 6.52
C ARG A 75 12.10 13.33 7.17
N ILE A 76 11.09 13.93 6.53
CA ILE A 76 9.69 13.88 7.01
C ILE A 76 9.22 12.42 7.05
N MET A 77 9.47 11.65 5.99
CA MET A 77 9.11 10.24 5.92
C MET A 77 9.81 9.42 7.00
N GLU A 78 11.10 9.64 7.23
CA GLU A 78 11.88 8.98 8.28
C GLU A 78 11.28 9.24 9.68
N ASP A 79 10.98 10.50 10.01
CA ASP A 79 10.37 10.87 11.28
C ASP A 79 8.97 10.24 11.45
N ASP A 80 8.15 10.24 10.40
CA ASP A 80 6.82 9.64 10.39
C ASP A 80 6.88 8.11 10.55
N ILE A 81 7.86 7.45 9.93
CA ILE A 81 8.12 6.01 10.11
C ILE A 81 8.42 5.71 11.58
N LEU A 82 9.31 6.48 12.20
CA LEU A 82 9.66 6.28 13.61
C LEU A 82 8.44 6.43 14.52
N ARG A 83 7.54 7.38 14.22
CA ARG A 83 6.28 7.53 14.98
C ARG A 83 5.31 6.39 14.73
N ALA A 84 5.17 5.92 13.49
CA ALA A 84 4.29 4.79 13.17
C ALA A 84 4.76 3.51 13.88
N VAL A 85 6.07 3.25 13.91
CA VAL A 85 6.65 2.12 14.66
C VAL A 85 6.41 2.26 16.17
N GLU A 86 6.67 3.44 16.75
CA GLU A 86 6.41 3.71 18.18
C GLU A 86 4.93 3.51 18.56
N LEU A 87 4.03 3.80 17.63
CA LEU A 87 2.59 3.68 17.80
C LEU A 87 2.02 2.31 17.42
N GLU A 88 2.89 1.31 17.27
CA GLU A 88 2.52 -0.09 17.05
C GLU A 88 1.80 -0.35 15.71
N SER A 89 2.09 0.41 14.66
CA SER A 89 1.64 0.04 13.31
C SER A 89 2.16 -1.34 12.91
N ASP A 90 1.31 -2.17 12.28
CA ASP A 90 1.68 -3.54 11.88
C ASP A 90 2.42 -3.60 10.54
N SER A 91 2.27 -2.58 9.70
CA SER A 91 3.00 -2.42 8.45
C SER A 91 3.07 -0.96 7.99
N LEU A 92 4.03 -0.67 7.12
CA LEU A 92 4.23 0.67 6.57
C LEU A 92 4.01 0.64 5.05
N VAL A 93 3.29 1.63 4.54
CA VAL A 93 2.96 1.77 3.13
C VAL A 93 3.67 2.99 2.55
N LEU A 94 4.52 2.79 1.55
CA LEU A 94 5.32 3.85 0.94
C LEU A 94 5.67 3.51 -0.51
N GLY A 95 6.16 4.47 -1.27
CA GLY A 95 6.77 4.21 -2.56
C GLY A 95 7.50 5.43 -3.07
N LEU A 96 8.74 5.23 -3.46
CA LEU A 96 9.66 6.27 -3.91
C LEU A 96 10.12 5.92 -5.32
N LEU A 97 10.10 6.91 -6.20
CA LEU A 97 10.52 6.77 -7.58
C LEU A 97 11.55 7.84 -7.95
N THR A 98 12.36 7.53 -8.95
CA THR A 98 13.22 8.49 -9.63
C THR A 98 12.43 9.34 -10.63
N GLU A 99 13.03 10.40 -11.18
CA GLU A 99 12.42 11.22 -12.23
C GLU A 99 12.06 10.41 -13.49
N ASP A 100 12.76 9.29 -13.72
CA ASP A 100 12.53 8.38 -14.84
C ASP A 100 11.48 7.28 -14.53
N ASN A 101 10.81 7.37 -13.38
CA ASN A 101 9.85 6.39 -12.86
C ASN A 101 10.44 4.99 -12.60
N HIS A 102 11.70 4.92 -12.18
CA HIS A 102 12.28 3.71 -11.59
C HIS A 102 12.17 3.75 -10.08
N ILE A 103 12.33 2.60 -9.41
CA ILE A 103 12.41 2.57 -7.94
C ILE A 103 13.62 3.40 -7.49
N ASP A 104 13.38 4.33 -6.57
CA ASP A 104 14.46 5.05 -5.89
C ASP A 104 15.02 4.16 -4.78
N GLN A 105 15.97 3.30 -5.16
CA GLN A 105 16.60 2.35 -4.24
C GLN A 105 17.37 3.07 -3.13
N ASP A 106 18.11 4.14 -3.47
CA ASP A 106 18.93 4.88 -2.50
C ASP A 106 18.04 5.54 -1.43
N GLY A 107 16.93 6.17 -1.85
CA GLY A 107 15.95 6.75 -0.94
C GLY A 107 15.28 5.71 -0.04
N ILE A 108 14.94 4.54 -0.58
CA ILE A 108 14.38 3.44 0.22
C ILE A 108 15.40 2.93 1.23
N GLU A 109 16.64 2.64 0.82
CA GLU A 109 17.69 2.13 1.69
C GLU A 109 18.02 3.10 2.83
N GLN A 110 17.92 4.41 2.60
CA GLN A 110 18.04 5.42 3.64
C GLN A 110 16.94 5.28 4.72
N LEU A 111 15.71 4.92 4.33
CA LEU A 111 14.57 4.81 5.25
C LEU A 111 14.50 3.45 5.95
N LEU A 112 15.07 2.39 5.38
CA LEU A 112 14.98 1.02 5.91
C LEU A 112 15.35 0.90 7.41
N PRO A 113 16.42 1.53 7.94
CA PRO A 113 16.75 1.43 9.36
C PRO A 113 15.62 1.92 10.28
N ALA A 114 14.91 2.98 9.89
CA ALA A 114 13.83 3.56 10.69
C ALA A 114 12.61 2.62 10.81
N THR A 115 12.41 1.74 9.83
CA THR A 115 11.29 0.78 9.79
C THR A 115 11.36 -0.29 10.89
N GLN A 116 12.55 -0.49 11.47
CA GLN A 116 12.80 -1.49 12.52
C GLN A 116 12.33 -2.91 12.15
N GLY A 117 12.31 -3.22 10.85
CA GLY A 117 11.92 -4.53 10.33
C GLY A 117 10.41 -4.76 10.23
N LEU A 118 9.58 -3.72 10.40
CA LEU A 118 8.15 -3.84 10.10
C LEU A 118 7.91 -4.23 8.63
N PRO A 119 6.89 -5.05 8.35
CA PRO A 119 6.49 -5.36 6.98
C PRO A 119 6.23 -4.10 6.15
N LEU A 120 6.82 -4.04 4.96
CA LEU A 120 6.66 -2.92 4.02
C LEU A 120 5.72 -3.28 2.87
N VAL A 121 4.96 -2.30 2.41
CA VAL A 121 4.07 -2.37 1.24
C VAL A 121 4.45 -1.26 0.27
N PHE A 122 4.70 -1.63 -1.00
CA PHE A 122 4.93 -0.65 -2.05
C PHE A 122 3.58 -0.24 -2.66
N HIS A 123 3.19 1.02 -2.53
CA HIS A 123 1.87 1.48 -2.97
C HIS A 123 1.76 1.71 -4.49
N MET A 124 0.66 2.34 -4.93
CA MET A 124 0.34 2.62 -6.35
C MET A 124 1.36 3.47 -7.13
N ALA A 125 2.44 3.95 -6.50
CA ALA A 125 3.64 4.36 -7.25
C ALA A 125 4.13 3.25 -8.19
N PHE A 126 3.92 1.98 -7.86
CA PHE A 126 4.29 0.86 -8.73
C PHE A 126 3.71 0.99 -10.14
N ASP A 127 2.46 1.49 -10.25
CA ASP A 127 1.79 1.63 -11.52
C ASP A 127 2.46 2.67 -12.43
N GLN A 128 3.23 3.62 -11.88
CA GLN A 128 3.97 4.63 -12.66
C GLN A 128 5.23 4.07 -13.33
N ILE A 129 5.71 2.91 -12.88
CA ILE A 129 6.89 2.24 -13.47
C ILE A 129 6.53 1.76 -14.88
N PRO A 130 7.41 1.94 -15.88
CA PRO A 130 7.21 1.42 -17.23
C PRO A 130 6.84 -0.06 -17.22
N LEU A 131 5.82 -0.43 -18.02
CA LEU A 131 5.16 -1.73 -17.94
C LEU A 131 6.15 -2.89 -18.17
N GLU A 132 7.09 -2.69 -19.09
CA GLU A 132 8.14 -3.63 -19.45
C GLU A 132 9.19 -3.83 -18.33
N GLU A 133 9.28 -2.92 -17.37
CA GLU A 133 10.24 -2.94 -16.27
C GLU A 133 9.62 -3.35 -14.93
N GLN A 134 8.29 -3.45 -14.84
CA GLN A 134 7.59 -3.78 -13.59
C GLN A 134 7.99 -5.14 -12.99
N LYS A 135 8.36 -6.11 -13.82
CA LYS A 135 8.89 -7.41 -13.34
C LYS A 135 10.25 -7.27 -12.68
N GLU A 136 11.13 -6.44 -13.23
CA GLU A 136 12.42 -6.14 -12.63
C GLU A 136 12.23 -5.34 -11.33
N ALA A 137 11.34 -4.34 -11.34
CA ALA A 137 10.98 -3.57 -10.16
C ALA A 137 10.45 -4.48 -9.03
N LEU A 138 9.61 -5.47 -9.35
CA LEU A 138 9.15 -6.47 -8.39
C LEU A 138 10.32 -7.24 -7.76
N ASP A 139 11.28 -7.70 -8.56
CA ASP A 139 12.47 -8.39 -8.06
C ASP A 139 13.34 -7.49 -7.16
N GLN A 140 13.43 -6.19 -7.47
CA GLN A 140 14.09 -5.21 -6.62
C GLN A 140 13.36 -5.05 -5.28
N LEU A 141 12.03 -4.92 -5.29
CA LEU A 141 11.23 -4.82 -4.07
C LEU A 141 11.36 -6.06 -3.17
N VAL A 142 11.43 -7.25 -3.76
CA VAL A 142 11.73 -8.50 -3.01
C VAL A 142 13.09 -8.41 -2.33
N LYS A 143 14.14 -7.95 -3.04
CA LYS A 143 15.50 -7.79 -2.46
C LYS A 143 15.54 -6.74 -1.34
N LEU A 144 14.75 -5.68 -1.47
CA LEU A 144 14.60 -4.62 -0.47
C LEU A 144 13.73 -5.04 0.73
N GLY A 145 13.15 -6.24 0.70
CA GLY A 145 12.38 -6.80 1.81
C GLY A 145 10.92 -6.34 1.86
N PHE A 146 10.37 -5.80 0.77
CA PHE A 146 8.95 -5.52 0.69
C PHE A 146 8.14 -6.81 0.75
N THR A 147 7.04 -6.76 1.48
CA THR A 147 6.17 -7.92 1.69
C THR A 147 4.98 -7.94 0.73
N ARG A 148 4.56 -6.76 0.23
CA ARG A 148 3.41 -6.61 -0.66
C ARG A 148 3.57 -5.45 -1.64
N ILE A 149 2.88 -5.54 -2.78
CA ILE A 149 2.71 -4.47 -3.75
C ILE A 149 1.22 -4.20 -3.92
N LEU A 150 0.80 -2.94 -3.76
CA LEU A 150 -0.53 -2.47 -4.11
C LEU A 150 -0.50 -1.87 -5.52
N THR A 151 -1.31 -2.41 -6.43
CA THR A 151 -1.31 -2.03 -7.85
C THR A 151 -2.71 -2.05 -8.44
N HIS A 152 -2.99 -1.06 -9.30
CA HIS A 152 -4.14 -1.06 -10.20
C HIS A 152 -3.84 -1.81 -11.52
N GLY A 153 -2.57 -1.93 -11.87
CA GLY A 153 -2.08 -2.53 -13.11
C GLY A 153 -2.03 -1.53 -14.27
N SER A 154 -2.28 -0.24 -14.01
CA SER A 154 -2.32 0.84 -14.99
C SER A 154 -2.21 2.19 -14.28
N THR A 155 -1.66 3.22 -14.95
CA THR A 155 -1.71 4.61 -14.48
C THR A 155 -3.00 5.32 -14.87
N GLN A 156 -3.78 4.72 -15.78
CA GLN A 156 -5.03 5.31 -16.26
C GLN A 156 -6.15 5.09 -15.24
N ASN A 157 -7.11 6.00 -15.21
CA ASN A 157 -8.33 5.85 -14.40
C ASN A 157 -9.37 5.00 -15.14
N ASN A 158 -8.95 3.82 -15.61
CA ASN A 158 -9.79 2.87 -16.33
C ASN A 158 -10.43 1.84 -15.37
N ASP A 159 -11.31 0.99 -15.89
CA ASP A 159 -11.85 -0.10 -15.08
C ASP A 159 -10.75 -1.14 -14.82
N ILE A 160 -10.56 -1.54 -13.56
CA ILE A 160 -9.56 -2.54 -13.17
C ILE A 160 -9.76 -3.89 -13.88
N PHE A 161 -10.98 -4.21 -14.33
CA PHE A 161 -11.23 -5.40 -15.15
C PHE A 161 -10.46 -5.40 -16.47
N GLU A 162 -10.12 -4.23 -17.02
CA GLU A 162 -9.30 -4.11 -18.23
C GLU A 162 -7.83 -4.48 -17.97
N ASN A 163 -7.38 -4.43 -16.71
CA ASN A 163 -5.98 -4.69 -16.33
C ASN A 163 -5.75 -6.14 -15.89
N VAL A 164 -6.79 -6.99 -15.87
CA VAL A 164 -6.75 -8.36 -15.34
C VAL A 164 -5.63 -9.22 -15.92
N ALA A 165 -5.38 -9.14 -17.23
CA ALA A 165 -4.35 -9.94 -17.87
C ALA A 165 -2.95 -9.57 -17.37
N HIS A 166 -2.69 -8.27 -17.18
CA HIS A 166 -1.43 -7.76 -16.66
C HIS A 166 -1.26 -8.06 -15.17
N LEU A 167 -2.30 -7.82 -14.37
CA LEU A 167 -2.32 -8.16 -12.95
C LEU A 167 -2.06 -9.66 -12.72
N LYS A 168 -2.65 -10.53 -13.57
CA LYS A 168 -2.39 -11.96 -13.52
C LYS A 168 -0.93 -12.29 -13.83
N ASP A 169 -0.34 -11.67 -14.84
CA ASP A 169 1.07 -11.88 -15.20
C ASP A 169 2.01 -11.45 -14.05
N LEU A 170 1.69 -10.36 -13.34
CA LEU A 170 2.42 -9.95 -12.14
C LEU A 170 2.27 -10.94 -10.98
N VAL A 171 1.05 -11.43 -10.71
CA VAL A 171 0.79 -12.45 -9.67
C VAL A 171 1.58 -13.73 -9.97
N ASP A 172 1.50 -14.22 -11.21
CA ASP A 172 2.20 -15.44 -11.64
C ASP A 172 3.73 -15.25 -11.56
N TYR A 173 4.24 -14.07 -11.96
CA TYR A 173 5.66 -13.76 -11.86
C TYR A 173 6.14 -13.64 -10.41
N ALA A 174 5.32 -13.06 -9.52
CA ALA A 174 5.65 -12.93 -8.10
C ALA A 174 5.92 -14.28 -7.46
N ASP A 175 5.18 -15.33 -7.85
CA ASP A 175 5.36 -16.72 -7.41
C ASP A 175 5.47 -16.85 -5.87
N GLY A 176 4.66 -16.06 -5.15
CA GLY A 176 4.64 -16.04 -3.69
C GLY A 176 5.84 -15.39 -3.00
N ARG A 177 6.81 -14.83 -3.74
CA ARG A 177 7.98 -14.11 -3.20
C ARG A 177 7.59 -12.75 -2.59
N ILE A 178 6.53 -12.15 -3.11
CA ILE A 178 5.90 -10.91 -2.63
C ILE A 178 4.39 -10.99 -2.93
N GLU A 179 3.55 -10.49 -2.02
CA GLU A 179 2.09 -10.50 -2.23
C GLU A 179 1.70 -9.40 -3.23
N ILE A 180 0.92 -9.74 -4.26
CA ILE A 180 0.26 -8.75 -5.11
C ILE A 180 -1.15 -8.50 -4.56
N MET A 181 -1.40 -7.25 -4.18
CA MET A 181 -2.68 -6.74 -3.71
C MET A 181 -3.29 -5.83 -4.76
N ILE A 182 -4.48 -6.18 -5.24
CA ILE A 182 -5.19 -5.40 -6.25
C ILE A 182 -5.92 -4.21 -5.61
N GLY A 183 -5.88 -3.04 -6.24
CA GLY A 183 -6.56 -1.84 -5.76
C GLY A 183 -6.94 -0.85 -6.87
N GLY A 184 -7.68 0.20 -6.51
CA GLY A 184 -8.19 1.18 -7.48
C GLY A 184 -9.43 0.67 -8.20
N GLY A 185 -10.61 1.01 -7.71
CA GLY A 185 -11.89 0.55 -8.27
C GLY A 185 -12.40 -0.79 -7.71
N VAL A 186 -11.69 -1.39 -6.74
CA VAL A 186 -12.13 -2.63 -6.08
C VAL A 186 -13.17 -2.32 -4.98
N THR A 187 -14.26 -3.07 -4.99
CA THR A 187 -15.42 -2.92 -4.09
C THR A 187 -15.88 -4.27 -3.55
N ALA A 188 -16.80 -4.26 -2.57
CA ALA A 188 -17.44 -5.46 -2.05
C ALA A 188 -18.17 -6.28 -3.12
N ASP A 189 -18.58 -5.67 -4.23
CA ASP A 189 -19.33 -6.33 -5.31
C ASP A 189 -18.41 -7.03 -6.32
N ASN A 190 -17.19 -6.52 -6.55
CA ASN A 190 -16.31 -7.02 -7.63
C ASN A 190 -15.05 -7.75 -7.15
N TYR A 191 -14.66 -7.65 -5.87
CA TYR A 191 -13.38 -8.19 -5.42
C TYR A 191 -13.23 -9.69 -5.63
N GLN A 192 -14.30 -10.48 -5.46
CA GLN A 192 -14.25 -11.93 -5.62
C GLN A 192 -13.91 -12.30 -7.06
N GLU A 193 -14.59 -11.69 -8.02
CA GLU A 193 -14.36 -11.95 -9.44
C GLU A 193 -12.95 -11.53 -9.86
N LEU A 194 -12.47 -10.38 -9.37
CA LEU A 194 -11.11 -9.91 -9.66
C LEU A 194 -10.04 -10.86 -9.08
N ILE A 195 -10.23 -11.34 -7.84
CA ILE A 195 -9.35 -12.32 -7.22
C ILE A 195 -9.33 -13.63 -8.02
N GLU A 196 -10.49 -14.13 -8.44
CA GLU A 196 -10.59 -15.35 -9.25
C GLU A 196 -9.89 -15.23 -10.60
N LYS A 197 -9.99 -14.07 -11.26
CA LYS A 197 -9.38 -13.84 -12.58
C LYS A 197 -7.88 -13.56 -12.52
N THR A 198 -7.42 -12.85 -11.49
CA THR A 198 -6.01 -12.44 -11.36
C THR A 198 -5.17 -13.48 -10.61
N GLY A 199 -5.77 -14.23 -9.69
CA GLY A 199 -5.06 -15.11 -8.76
C GLY A 199 -4.47 -14.39 -7.54
N ALA A 200 -4.67 -13.08 -7.41
CA ALA A 200 -4.25 -12.32 -6.23
C ALA A 200 -4.94 -12.85 -4.95
N GLN A 201 -4.36 -12.58 -3.78
CA GLN A 201 -4.92 -13.07 -2.50
C GLN A 201 -5.42 -11.95 -1.58
N ALA A 202 -5.18 -10.70 -1.95
CA ALA A 202 -5.60 -9.53 -1.21
C ALA A 202 -6.25 -8.49 -2.13
N ALA A 203 -7.29 -7.84 -1.62
CA ALA A 203 -8.03 -6.78 -2.29
C ALA A 203 -8.09 -5.53 -1.40
N HIS A 204 -7.78 -4.38 -1.98
CA HIS A 204 -7.72 -3.09 -1.32
C HIS A 204 -8.79 -2.14 -1.88
N GLY A 205 -9.54 -1.46 -1.00
CA GLY A 205 -10.44 -0.40 -1.46
C GLY A 205 -11.20 0.35 -0.38
N THR A 206 -11.64 1.57 -0.71
CA THR A 206 -12.49 2.41 0.15
C THR A 206 -13.93 1.92 0.25
N LYS A 207 -14.36 1.01 -0.63
CA LYS A 207 -15.70 0.40 -0.67
C LYS A 207 -15.65 -1.13 -0.59
N ILE A 208 -14.60 -1.68 0.03
CA ILE A 208 -14.38 -3.13 0.16
C ILE A 208 -15.11 -3.75 1.36
N ASN A 209 -15.50 -2.89 2.32
CA ASN A 209 -16.22 -3.28 3.53
C ASN A 209 -17.60 -3.82 3.16
#